data_AF-A0A841CUR0-F1
#
_entry.id   AF-A0A841CUR0-F1
#
_cell.length_a   1.000
_cell.length_b   1.000
_cell.length_c   1.000
_cell.angle_alpha   90.00
_cell.angle_beta   90.00
_cell.angle_gamma   90.00
#
_symmetry.space_group_name_H-M   'P 1'
#
loop_
_entity.id
_entity.type
_entity.pdbx_description
1 polymer ?
#
loop_
_entity_poly.entity_id
_entity_poly.type
_entity_poly.pdbx_seq_one_letter_code
_entity_poly.pdbx_strand_id
1 'polypeptide(L)'
;MGERDGQGRDRVAVDAAAARDARFGQALRAALLDAPDGVPDPERVEAAVRAAGATPVARSRRGVWLAAGVVTVLLVGVAAGWQFTRRGSGPESTTVPVLQFTPGEERNPQVLLSGLAELAEKQPGPAGSGPWLYRVGRQWNFSTSVDTEGKLLGQGLGEDWSQSWTGGDGAVRWTRVSVDPSRGAWEPLAVDDPAKRQEDALPPVGTVSAEQVREWLLKQVRSGTSTSPGDERSTAQWFQAVSGDRAADDPVFAAVALRMLASLPGITVEGETRDRAGRRAVAVSAVSELPGERFPKQRLYLLIDPQTGMMLAGETVGLTAGEGALGASVPLPATLAYDLWFPGVFVADKHTHAFLGAGQAAGAAPASAVPAVRGRAWCFKSADLRDKAEPVGTGDPTTPRDIGEKERGPVEVCSLTWQSDRYGWTTGTVGRRNQGDHPVPPLAACVLTERVPGVEPTTVAAVFPGGEGTCRTLGLPDAQ
;
A
#
# COMPACT_ATOMS: atom_id res chain seq x y z
N MET A 1 -3.43 10.46 56.38
CA MET A 1 -2.03 10.00 56.23
C MET A 1 -2.08 8.74 55.35
N GLY A 2 -2.13 8.90 54.01
CA GLY A 2 -2.39 7.78 53.09
C GLY A 2 -2.44 8.15 51.61
N GLU A 3 -1.67 9.15 51.19
CA GLU A 3 -1.74 9.73 49.83
C GLU A 3 -0.38 9.72 49.10
N ARG A 4 0.57 8.88 49.54
CA ARG A 4 1.92 8.78 48.91
C ARG A 4 2.14 7.56 48.03
N ASP A 5 1.24 6.60 47.98
CA ASP A 5 1.48 5.33 47.26
C ASP A 5 1.06 5.34 45.76
N GLY A 6 0.30 6.35 45.31
CA GLY A 6 -0.12 6.45 43.90
C GLY A 6 1.00 6.89 42.95
N GLN A 7 1.82 7.84 43.38
CA GLN A 7 2.81 8.52 42.52
C GLN A 7 3.96 7.60 42.04
N GLY A 8 4.20 6.48 42.74
CA GLY A 8 5.24 5.52 42.38
C GLY A 8 4.85 4.58 41.23
N ARG A 9 3.57 4.22 41.09
CA ARG A 9 3.13 3.28 40.05
C ARG A 9 3.11 3.91 38.67
N ASP A 10 2.71 5.18 38.57
CA ASP A 10 2.64 5.88 37.29
C ASP A 10 4.02 6.09 36.67
N ARG A 11 5.04 6.38 37.49
CA ARG A 11 6.43 6.52 37.00
C ARG A 11 6.98 5.22 36.40
N VAL A 12 6.74 4.09 37.06
CA VAL A 12 7.21 2.78 36.58
C VAL A 12 6.57 2.41 35.23
N ALA A 13 5.29 2.76 35.02
CA ALA A 13 4.61 2.52 33.76
C ALA A 13 5.16 3.38 32.61
N VAL A 14 5.40 4.68 32.88
CA VAL A 14 5.97 5.62 31.89
C VAL A 14 7.39 5.20 31.48
N ASP A 15 8.24 4.85 32.45
CA ASP A 15 9.62 4.42 32.17
C ASP A 15 9.66 3.11 31.37
N ALA A 16 8.72 2.19 31.64
CA ALA A 16 8.61 0.93 30.91
C ALA A 16 8.15 1.11 29.46
N ALA A 17 7.26 2.09 29.20
CA ALA A 17 6.83 2.45 27.85
C ALA A 17 7.99 3.06 27.05
N ALA A 18 8.67 4.07 27.62
CA ALA A 18 9.82 4.71 26.99
C ALA A 18 10.96 3.72 26.67
N ALA A 19 11.23 2.76 27.57
CA ALA A 19 12.22 1.72 27.34
C ALA A 19 11.80 0.68 26.28
N ARG A 20 10.50 0.54 25.99
CA ARG A 20 10.01 -0.31 24.90
C ARG A 20 10.12 0.43 23.57
N ASP A 21 9.78 1.71 23.52
CA ASP A 21 9.91 2.53 22.33
C ASP A 21 11.36 2.66 21.88
N ALA A 22 12.29 2.84 22.82
CA ALA A 22 13.72 2.87 22.51
C ALA A 22 14.20 1.54 21.88
N ARG A 23 13.71 0.40 22.38
CA ARG A 23 14.03 -0.93 21.84
C ARG A 23 13.38 -1.17 20.48
N PHE A 24 12.13 -0.75 20.32
CA PHE A 24 11.42 -0.78 19.05
C PHE A 24 12.18 0.04 18.00
N GLY A 25 12.53 1.29 18.34
CA GLY A 25 13.30 2.18 17.47
C GLY A 25 14.66 1.60 17.10
N GLN A 26 15.37 0.96 18.03
CA GLN A 26 16.64 0.27 17.74
C GLN A 26 16.47 -0.95 16.84
N ALA A 27 15.48 -1.82 17.09
CA ALA A 27 15.22 -3.01 16.30
C ALA A 27 14.77 -2.65 14.88
N LEU A 28 13.88 -1.66 14.76
CA LEU A 28 13.44 -1.12 13.48
C LEU A 28 14.61 -0.46 12.75
N ARG A 29 15.41 0.34 13.45
CA ARG A 29 16.63 0.96 12.87
C ARG A 29 17.60 -0.11 12.37
N ALA A 30 17.85 -1.18 13.12
CA ALA A 30 18.70 -2.28 12.66
C ALA A 30 18.09 -3.00 11.44
N ALA A 31 16.78 -3.26 11.45
CA ALA A 31 16.09 -3.88 10.31
C ALA A 31 16.09 -3.00 9.06
N LEU A 32 16.01 -1.68 9.22
CA LEU A 32 15.99 -0.69 8.14
C LEU A 32 17.39 -0.32 7.64
N LEU A 33 18.39 -0.18 8.53
CA LEU A 33 19.71 0.35 8.20
C LEU A 33 20.80 -0.72 8.04
N ASP A 34 20.72 -1.86 8.73
CA ASP A 34 21.76 -2.91 8.70
C ASP A 34 21.48 -3.99 7.63
N ALA A 35 20.59 -3.68 6.68
CA ALA A 35 20.42 -4.51 5.50
C ALA A 35 21.73 -4.51 4.68
N PRO A 36 22.31 -5.68 4.33
CA PRO A 36 23.60 -5.77 3.62
C PRO A 36 23.67 -4.94 2.33
N ASP A 37 22.52 -4.71 1.71
CA ASP A 37 22.37 -4.00 0.44
C ASP A 37 21.59 -2.68 0.59
N GLY A 38 21.37 -2.21 1.82
CA GLY A 38 20.54 -1.04 2.12
C GLY A 38 19.03 -1.25 1.88
N VAL A 39 18.61 -2.48 1.53
CA VAL A 39 17.22 -2.87 1.28
C VAL A 39 16.61 -3.49 2.54
N PRO A 40 15.70 -2.79 3.25
CA PRO A 40 14.95 -3.39 4.33
C PRO A 40 14.16 -4.58 3.79
N ASP A 41 14.53 -5.75 4.25
CA ASP A 41 13.75 -6.96 4.04
C ASP A 41 12.43 -6.76 4.81
N PRO A 42 11.29 -6.76 4.12
CA PRO A 42 10.02 -6.54 4.76
C PRO A 42 9.71 -7.58 5.84
N GLU A 43 10.20 -8.82 5.68
CA GLU A 43 10.10 -9.85 6.70
C GLU A 43 10.96 -9.52 7.93
N ARG A 44 12.10 -8.84 7.76
CA ARG A 44 12.93 -8.36 8.89
C ARG A 44 12.30 -7.19 9.62
N VAL A 45 11.70 -6.25 8.90
CA VAL A 45 10.94 -5.14 9.52
C VAL A 45 9.81 -5.72 10.36
N GLU A 46 9.05 -6.67 9.81
CA GLU A 46 7.96 -7.32 10.54
C GLU A 46 8.48 -8.14 11.72
N ALA A 47 9.55 -8.91 11.54
CA ALA A 47 10.18 -9.68 12.62
C ALA A 47 10.69 -8.77 13.75
N ALA A 48 11.28 -7.61 13.41
CA ALA A 48 11.74 -6.62 14.37
C ALA A 48 10.57 -5.99 15.15
N VAL A 49 9.50 -5.60 14.45
CA VAL A 49 8.27 -5.08 15.05
C VAL A 49 7.67 -6.11 16.01
N ARG A 50 7.59 -7.37 15.58
CA ARG A 50 7.07 -8.48 16.40
C ARG A 50 7.94 -8.75 17.62
N ALA A 51 9.26 -8.77 17.45
CA ALA A 51 10.22 -8.96 18.54
C ALA A 51 10.13 -7.83 19.58
N ALA A 52 9.89 -6.60 19.15
CA ALA A 52 9.72 -5.44 20.03
C ALA A 52 8.35 -5.42 20.74
N GLY A 53 7.29 -5.89 20.08
CA GLY A 53 5.95 -6.01 20.66
C GLY A 53 5.79 -7.19 21.63
N ALA A 54 6.66 -8.20 21.56
CA ALA A 54 6.65 -9.32 22.48
C ALA A 54 7.06 -8.88 23.89
N THR A 55 6.14 -8.93 24.85
CA THR A 55 6.48 -8.73 26.26
C THR A 55 7.38 -9.88 26.70
N PRO A 56 8.62 -9.64 27.17
CA PRO A 56 9.44 -10.72 27.68
C PRO A 56 8.70 -11.30 28.89
N VAL A 57 8.21 -12.53 28.76
CA VAL A 57 7.66 -13.26 29.90
C VAL A 57 8.79 -13.37 30.90
N ALA A 58 8.68 -12.62 31.99
CA ALA A 58 9.69 -12.61 33.04
C ALA A 58 9.76 -14.05 33.58
N ARG A 59 10.74 -14.82 33.11
CA ARG A 59 11.11 -16.09 33.73
C ARG A 59 11.58 -15.74 35.12
N SER A 60 10.67 -15.86 36.07
CA SER A 60 10.95 -15.83 37.49
C SER A 60 12.17 -16.73 37.74
N ARG A 61 13.33 -16.13 38.00
CA ARG A 61 14.57 -16.84 38.37
C ARG A 61 14.49 -17.43 39.79
N ARG A 62 13.33 -17.39 40.45
CA ARG A 62 13.14 -17.98 41.76
C ARG A 62 12.67 -19.43 41.60
N GLY A 63 13.63 -20.35 41.68
CA GLY A 63 13.39 -21.75 42.07
C GLY A 63 13.32 -22.77 40.94
N VAL A 64 14.47 -23.13 40.35
CA VAL A 64 14.65 -24.46 39.77
C VAL A 64 15.91 -25.07 40.36
N TRP A 65 15.74 -25.63 41.56
CA TRP A 65 16.45 -26.83 41.97
C TRP A 65 15.42 -27.97 41.94
N LEU A 66 15.76 -29.06 41.26
CA LEU A 66 15.11 -30.38 41.29
C LEU A 66 13.74 -30.51 40.58
N ALA A 67 13.77 -31.00 39.34
CA ALA A 67 13.26 -32.33 38.98
C ALA A 67 13.26 -32.47 37.46
N ALA A 68 14.09 -33.39 36.96
CA ALA A 68 13.99 -33.90 35.60
C ALA A 68 12.67 -34.66 35.45
N GLY A 69 11.79 -34.20 34.57
CA GLY A 69 10.51 -34.88 34.34
C GLY A 69 9.60 -34.10 33.39
N VAL A 70 9.75 -34.41 32.09
CA VAL A 70 8.70 -34.34 31.06
C VAL A 70 7.87 -33.05 31.00
N VAL A 71 8.30 -32.09 30.18
CA VAL A 71 7.38 -31.14 29.52
C VAL A 71 7.84 -30.98 28.06
N THR A 72 7.53 -31.99 27.27
CA THR A 72 7.39 -31.87 25.81
C THR A 72 5.91 -31.55 25.56
N VAL A 73 5.60 -30.76 24.53
CA VAL A 73 4.25 -30.31 24.09
C VAL A 73 3.79 -28.98 24.69
N LEU A 74 4.07 -27.86 23.97
CA LEU A 74 3.16 -26.70 23.81
C LEU A 74 3.75 -25.49 23.05
N LEU A 75 4.89 -25.62 22.36
CA LEU A 75 5.46 -24.51 21.55
C LEU A 75 5.34 -24.67 20.02
N VAL A 76 4.60 -25.68 19.54
CA VAL A 76 4.39 -25.92 18.10
C VAL A 76 3.12 -25.22 17.58
N GLY A 77 2.24 -24.70 18.46
CA GLY A 77 0.94 -24.14 18.05
C GLY A 77 0.97 -22.72 17.45
N VAL A 78 1.99 -21.91 17.72
CA VAL A 78 2.01 -20.49 17.28
C VAL A 78 2.61 -20.31 15.88
N ALA A 79 3.44 -21.25 15.40
CA ALA A 79 4.00 -21.20 14.04
C ALA A 79 3.07 -21.81 12.97
N ALA A 80 2.04 -22.57 13.37
CA ALA A 80 1.14 -23.26 12.44
C ALA A 80 0.04 -22.38 11.83
N GLY A 81 -0.18 -21.17 12.36
CA GLY A 81 -1.20 -20.24 11.84
C GLY A 81 -0.81 -19.51 10.55
N TRP A 82 0.44 -19.61 10.10
CA TRP A 82 0.98 -18.77 9.02
C TRP A 82 1.43 -19.53 7.76
N GLN A 83 1.31 -20.86 7.72
CA GLN A 83 1.54 -21.64 6.48
C GLN A 83 0.34 -21.65 5.53
N PHE A 84 -0.49 -20.60 5.55
CA PHE A 84 -1.42 -20.37 4.45
C PHE A 84 -0.63 -19.86 3.24
N THR A 85 -0.85 -20.49 2.07
CA THR A 85 -0.52 -20.04 0.70
C THR A 85 0.80 -20.42 -0.01
N ARG A 86 1.21 -21.70 -0.09
CA ARG A 86 2.09 -22.14 -1.22
C ARG A 86 1.81 -23.51 -1.85
N ARG A 87 0.60 -24.06 -1.76
CA ARG A 87 0.21 -25.21 -2.60
C ARG A 87 -1.13 -24.94 -3.27
N GLY A 88 -1.12 -24.98 -4.60
CA GLY A 88 -2.27 -24.69 -5.45
C GLY A 88 -3.43 -25.66 -5.21
N SER A 89 -4.44 -25.18 -4.53
CA SER A 89 -5.84 -25.53 -4.77
C SER A 89 -6.39 -24.56 -5.83
N GLY A 90 -7.50 -24.89 -6.49
CA GLY A 90 -8.10 -24.05 -7.55
C GLY A 90 -8.49 -22.63 -7.08
N PRO A 91 -9.19 -21.83 -7.90
CA PRO A 91 -9.63 -20.48 -7.54
C PRO A 91 -10.74 -20.53 -6.48
N GLU A 92 -10.46 -21.09 -5.30
CA GLU A 92 -11.24 -20.85 -4.10
C GLU A 92 -10.99 -19.42 -3.68
N SER A 93 -12.08 -18.67 -3.56
CA SER A 93 -12.15 -17.32 -3.05
C SER A 93 -11.62 -17.27 -1.62
N THR A 94 -10.31 -17.20 -1.43
CA THR A 94 -9.74 -16.91 -0.12
C THR A 94 -9.76 -15.41 0.09
N THR A 95 -10.95 -14.88 0.39
CA THR A 95 -11.01 -13.62 1.11
C THR A 95 -10.25 -13.83 2.42
N VAL A 96 -9.47 -12.83 2.78
CA VAL A 96 -8.73 -12.88 4.03
C VAL A 96 -9.74 -12.89 5.19
N PRO A 97 -9.54 -13.74 6.22
CA PRO A 97 -10.44 -13.78 7.35
C PRO A 97 -10.56 -12.41 8.02
N VAL A 98 -11.81 -12.06 8.32
CA VAL A 98 -12.16 -10.91 9.15
C VAL A 98 -11.52 -11.07 10.53
N LEU A 99 -10.96 -9.99 11.06
CA LEU A 99 -10.39 -10.00 12.40
C LEU A 99 -11.40 -10.46 13.45
N GLN A 100 -10.88 -11.18 14.44
CA GLN A 100 -11.66 -11.65 15.58
C GLN A 100 -11.37 -10.75 16.78
N PHE A 101 -12.41 -10.41 17.54
CA PHE A 101 -12.32 -9.52 18.69
C PHE A 101 -12.72 -10.25 19.96
N THR A 102 -11.99 -9.97 21.03
CA THR A 102 -12.35 -10.40 22.39
C THR A 102 -12.98 -9.22 23.12
N PRO A 103 -14.12 -9.37 23.80
CA PRO A 103 -14.74 -8.26 24.52
C PRO A 103 -13.75 -7.58 25.48
N GLY A 104 -13.61 -6.26 25.35
CA GLY A 104 -12.79 -5.44 26.25
C GLY A 104 -13.53 -5.04 27.53
N GLU A 105 -12.79 -4.46 28.48
CA GLU A 105 -13.34 -3.94 29.74
C GLU A 105 -14.18 -2.67 29.52
N GLU A 106 -13.62 -1.68 28.80
CA GLU A 106 -14.34 -0.46 28.43
C GLU A 106 -15.23 -0.72 27.20
N ARG A 107 -16.51 -0.36 27.31
CA ARG A 107 -17.51 -0.51 26.23
C ARG A 107 -18.07 0.82 25.74
N ASN A 108 -17.81 1.91 26.48
CA ASN A 108 -18.21 3.24 26.08
C ASN A 108 -17.14 3.82 25.12
N PRO A 109 -17.48 4.03 23.83
CA PRO A 109 -16.53 4.53 22.85
C PRO A 109 -16.00 5.92 23.18
N GLN A 110 -16.82 6.80 23.76
CA GLN A 110 -16.41 8.16 24.12
C GLN A 110 -15.34 8.16 25.21
N VAL A 111 -15.53 7.34 26.25
CA VAL A 111 -14.56 7.19 27.34
C VAL A 111 -13.27 6.57 26.83
N LEU A 112 -13.38 5.46 26.07
CA LEU A 112 -12.23 4.77 25.51
C LEU A 112 -11.39 5.69 24.62
N LEU A 113 -12.02 6.31 23.61
CA LEU A 113 -11.31 7.14 22.63
C LEU A 113 -10.73 8.41 23.25
N SER A 114 -11.41 9.03 24.23
CA SER A 114 -10.84 10.17 24.95
C SER A 114 -9.61 9.77 25.77
N GLY A 115 -9.67 8.63 26.46
CA GLY A 115 -8.52 8.10 27.21
C GLY A 115 -7.34 7.75 26.30
N LEU A 116 -7.60 7.11 25.15
CA LEU A 116 -6.57 6.84 24.14
C LEU A 116 -5.98 8.12 23.55
N ALA A 117 -6.79 9.17 23.36
CA ALA A 117 -6.29 10.46 22.90
C ALA A 117 -5.32 11.12 23.90
N GLU A 118 -5.59 11.01 25.21
CA GLU A 118 -4.68 11.48 26.25
C GLU A 118 -3.37 10.68 26.30
N LEU A 119 -3.41 9.39 25.97
CA LEU A 119 -2.20 8.57 25.81
C LEU A 119 -1.41 9.00 24.58
N ALA A 120 -2.10 9.21 23.45
CA ALA A 120 -1.50 9.65 22.19
C ALA A 120 -0.77 10.98 22.34
N GLU A 121 -1.39 11.98 22.98
CA GLU A 121 -0.79 13.31 23.17
C GLU A 121 0.51 13.30 23.98
N LYS A 122 0.71 12.27 24.81
CA LYS A 122 1.92 12.09 25.65
C LYS A 122 3.04 11.34 24.93
N GLN A 123 2.78 10.78 23.74
CA GLN A 123 3.78 10.04 23.00
C GLN A 123 4.86 10.99 22.47
N PRO A 124 6.13 10.55 22.43
CA PRO A 124 7.15 11.28 21.72
C PRO A 124 6.85 11.29 20.22
N GLY A 125 7.39 12.28 19.50
CA GLY A 125 7.39 12.24 18.04
C GLY A 125 8.23 11.06 17.50
N PRO A 126 8.24 10.87 16.17
CA PRO A 126 9.00 9.81 15.52
C PRO A 126 10.48 9.82 15.93
N ALA A 127 11.05 8.63 16.13
CA ALA A 127 12.46 8.48 16.49
C ALA A 127 13.39 8.92 15.34
N GLY A 128 14.69 8.98 15.63
CA GLY A 128 15.73 9.27 14.63
C GLY A 128 16.09 10.75 14.53
N SER A 129 16.83 11.09 13.48
CA SER A 129 17.31 12.45 13.24
C SER A 129 17.53 12.66 11.75
N GLY A 130 17.15 13.83 11.24
CA GLY A 130 17.33 14.22 9.86
C GLY A 130 16.11 14.97 9.31
N PRO A 131 16.21 15.49 8.07
CA PRO A 131 15.17 16.34 7.52
C PRO A 131 13.99 15.57 6.92
N TRP A 132 14.09 14.23 6.81
CA TRP A 132 13.08 13.39 6.16
C TRP A 132 12.46 12.40 7.13
N LEU A 133 11.14 12.39 7.27
CA LEU A 133 10.40 11.33 7.94
C LEU A 133 10.18 10.18 6.95
N TYR A 134 10.81 9.04 7.20
CA TYR A 134 10.63 7.81 6.42
C TYR A 134 9.52 6.94 7.01
N ARG A 135 8.66 6.40 6.15
CA ARG A 135 7.55 5.50 6.52
C ARG A 135 7.48 4.28 5.62
N VAL A 136 6.97 3.20 6.20
CA VAL A 136 6.60 1.98 5.49
C VAL A 136 5.15 1.65 5.82
N GLY A 137 4.40 1.25 4.80
CA GLY A 137 3.04 0.74 4.94
C GLY A 137 2.85 -0.54 4.14
N ARG A 138 1.87 -1.35 4.57
CA ARG A 138 1.33 -2.45 3.78
C ARG A 138 -0.15 -2.27 3.63
N GLN A 139 -0.66 -2.59 2.47
CA GLN A 139 -2.06 -2.52 2.17
C GLN A 139 -2.49 -3.79 1.45
N TRP A 140 -3.61 -4.36 1.86
CA TRP A 140 -4.26 -5.43 1.12
C TRP A 140 -5.58 -4.89 0.58
N ASN A 141 -5.81 -5.06 -0.71
CA ASN A 141 -7.02 -4.57 -1.38
C ASN A 141 -7.69 -5.71 -2.13
N PHE A 142 -8.99 -5.87 -1.90
CA PHE A 142 -9.81 -6.83 -2.62
C PHE A 142 -9.89 -6.38 -4.07
N SER A 143 -9.43 -7.24 -4.97
CA SER A 143 -9.43 -7.02 -6.40
C SER A 143 -10.20 -8.13 -7.11
N THR A 144 -10.91 -7.73 -8.15
CA THR A 144 -11.63 -8.62 -9.06
C THR A 144 -11.15 -8.33 -10.47
N SER A 145 -10.79 -9.36 -11.21
CA SER A 145 -10.50 -9.29 -12.64
C SER A 145 -11.69 -9.85 -13.40
N VAL A 146 -12.23 -9.08 -14.33
CA VAL A 146 -13.32 -9.52 -15.24
C VAL A 146 -12.82 -9.42 -16.68
N ASP A 147 -13.32 -10.28 -17.57
CA ASP A 147 -13.05 -10.16 -19.00
C ASP A 147 -13.90 -9.04 -19.65
N THR A 148 -13.74 -8.86 -20.96
CA THR A 148 -14.49 -7.88 -21.75
C THR A 148 -16.00 -8.12 -21.77
N GLU A 149 -16.45 -9.33 -21.45
CA GLU A 149 -17.86 -9.71 -21.35
C GLU A 149 -18.40 -9.57 -19.91
N GLY A 150 -17.55 -9.15 -18.96
CA GLY A 150 -17.89 -8.98 -17.55
C GLY A 150 -17.88 -10.28 -16.75
N LYS A 151 -17.40 -11.39 -17.32
CA LYS A 151 -17.25 -12.66 -16.61
C LYS A 151 -16.03 -12.59 -15.70
N LEU A 152 -16.19 -13.04 -14.46
CA LEU A 152 -15.10 -13.06 -13.49
C LEU A 152 -13.99 -14.02 -13.94
N LEU A 153 -12.79 -13.47 -14.13
CA LEU A 153 -11.56 -14.20 -14.42
C LEU A 153 -10.83 -14.60 -13.14
N GLY A 154 -10.93 -13.78 -12.10
CA GLY A 154 -10.30 -14.04 -10.81
C GLY A 154 -10.71 -13.04 -9.75
N GLN A 155 -10.59 -13.43 -8.49
CA GLN A 155 -10.75 -12.55 -7.35
C GLN A 155 -9.70 -12.89 -6.30
N GLY A 156 -9.19 -11.88 -5.63
CA GLY A 156 -8.15 -12.07 -4.63
C GLY A 156 -7.86 -10.78 -3.87
N LEU A 157 -6.85 -10.85 -3.01
CA LEU A 157 -6.31 -9.68 -2.35
C LEU A 157 -4.97 -9.36 -2.98
N GLY A 158 -4.90 -8.21 -3.63
CA GLY A 158 -3.64 -7.61 -4.03
C GLY A 158 -2.96 -7.07 -2.78
N GLU A 159 -1.65 -7.28 -2.67
CA GLU A 159 -0.84 -6.70 -1.61
C GLU A 159 0.02 -5.58 -2.19
N ASP A 160 -0.13 -4.39 -1.63
CA ASP A 160 0.65 -3.21 -1.95
C ASP A 160 1.56 -2.87 -0.78
N TRP A 161 2.78 -2.49 -1.11
CA TRP A 161 3.74 -1.90 -0.18
C TRP A 161 3.93 -0.44 -0.53
N SER A 162 3.93 0.41 0.47
CA SER A 162 4.25 1.81 0.31
C SER A 162 5.49 2.16 1.12
N GLN A 163 6.29 3.03 0.54
CA GLN A 163 7.35 3.74 1.23
C GLN A 163 7.18 5.22 0.96
N SER A 164 7.42 6.05 1.97
CA SER A 164 7.41 7.50 1.78
C SER A 164 8.49 8.20 2.59
N TRP A 165 8.94 9.33 2.08
CA TRP A 165 9.84 10.27 2.72
C TRP A 165 9.18 11.64 2.70
N THR A 166 8.91 12.21 3.87
CA THR A 166 8.30 13.55 3.99
C THR A 166 9.31 14.52 4.59
N GLY A 167 9.66 15.57 3.84
CA GLY A 167 10.54 16.64 4.27
C GLY A 167 9.85 17.63 5.21
N GLY A 168 10.65 18.40 5.96
CA GLY A 168 10.18 19.51 6.79
C GLY A 168 9.55 20.69 6.02
N ASP A 169 9.69 20.71 4.71
CA ASP A 169 9.05 21.65 3.77
C ASP A 169 7.74 21.10 3.18
N GLY A 170 7.34 19.89 3.59
CA GLY A 170 6.19 19.18 3.02
C GLY A 170 6.50 18.48 1.70
N ALA A 171 7.74 18.48 1.21
CA ALA A 171 8.11 17.69 0.05
C ALA A 171 7.90 16.20 0.35
N VAL A 172 7.23 15.49 -0.55
CA VAL A 172 6.98 14.06 -0.40
C VAL A 172 7.63 13.31 -1.54
N ARG A 173 8.49 12.34 -1.21
CA ARG A 173 8.83 11.25 -2.11
C ARG A 173 8.03 10.04 -1.68
N TRP A 174 7.47 9.30 -2.61
CA TRP A 174 6.81 8.04 -2.29
C TRP A 174 7.13 6.99 -3.35
N THR A 175 6.96 5.73 -2.97
CA THR A 175 7.10 4.59 -3.86
C THR A 175 6.07 3.55 -3.45
N ARG A 176 5.32 3.01 -4.42
CA ARG A 176 4.42 1.87 -4.19
C ARG A 176 4.77 0.73 -5.12
N VAL A 177 4.80 -0.46 -4.52
CA VAL A 177 5.06 -1.71 -5.23
C VAL A 177 3.91 -2.65 -4.93
N SER A 178 3.35 -3.27 -5.95
CA SER A 178 2.29 -4.26 -5.80
C SER A 178 2.82 -5.64 -6.10
N VAL A 179 2.32 -6.62 -5.37
CA VAL A 179 2.39 -8.03 -5.79
C VAL A 179 1.25 -8.27 -6.75
N ASP A 180 1.56 -8.53 -8.02
CA ASP A 180 0.56 -9.06 -8.93
C ASP A 180 0.17 -10.47 -8.44
N PRO A 181 -1.07 -10.69 -7.97
CA PRO A 181 -1.47 -11.98 -7.41
C PRO A 181 -1.45 -13.09 -8.46
N SER A 182 -1.52 -12.76 -9.76
CA SER A 182 -1.48 -13.75 -10.84
C SER A 182 -0.06 -14.20 -11.17
N ARG A 183 0.96 -13.37 -10.90
CA ARG A 183 2.36 -13.63 -11.28
C ARG A 183 3.29 -13.86 -10.10
N GLY A 184 2.89 -13.47 -8.89
CA GLY A 184 3.74 -13.48 -7.70
C GLY A 184 4.99 -12.61 -7.84
N ALA A 185 5.01 -11.70 -8.82
CA ALA A 185 6.11 -10.79 -9.09
C ALA A 185 5.77 -9.38 -8.62
N TRP A 186 6.76 -8.69 -8.07
CA TRP A 186 6.66 -7.30 -7.65
C TRP A 186 6.71 -6.38 -8.88
N GLU A 187 5.62 -5.67 -9.15
CA GLU A 187 5.57 -4.64 -10.19
C GLU A 187 5.51 -3.25 -9.51
N PRO A 188 6.44 -2.32 -9.83
CA PRO A 188 6.32 -0.94 -9.36
C PRO A 188 5.08 -0.31 -9.98
N LEU A 189 4.08 0.03 -9.15
CA LEU A 189 2.82 0.59 -9.62
C LEU A 189 2.94 2.05 -10.03
N ALA A 190 3.72 2.83 -9.27
CA ALA A 190 3.94 4.25 -9.54
C ALA A 190 5.09 4.80 -8.69
N VAL A 191 5.91 5.65 -9.32
CA VAL A 191 6.61 6.73 -8.62
C VAL A 191 5.78 7.97 -8.92
N ASP A 192 4.94 8.41 -7.99
CA ASP A 192 4.08 9.57 -8.28
C ASP A 192 4.95 10.81 -8.45
N ASP A 193 4.48 11.68 -9.34
CA ASP A 193 4.91 13.06 -9.45
C ASP A 193 4.66 13.77 -8.10
N PRO A 194 5.72 14.20 -7.38
CA PRO A 194 5.60 14.82 -6.07
C PRO A 194 4.73 16.09 -6.08
N ALA A 195 4.55 16.73 -7.25
CA ALA A 195 3.77 17.96 -7.36
C ALA A 195 2.27 17.76 -7.12
N LYS A 196 1.68 16.60 -7.47
CA LYS A 196 0.23 16.40 -7.42
C LYS A 196 -0.34 16.15 -6.02
N ARG A 197 0.49 15.77 -5.04
CA ARG A 197 0.02 15.53 -3.65
C ARG A 197 0.30 16.68 -2.69
N GLN A 198 1.04 17.71 -3.11
CA GLN A 198 1.47 18.77 -2.20
C GLN A 198 0.31 19.67 -1.75
N GLU A 199 -0.72 19.88 -2.58
CA GLU A 199 -1.84 20.79 -2.29
C GLU A 199 -2.75 20.32 -1.15
N ASP A 200 -2.76 19.02 -0.85
CA ASP A 200 -3.59 18.42 0.22
C ASP A 200 -2.79 17.88 1.41
N ALA A 201 -1.45 17.90 1.34
CA ALA A 201 -0.61 17.43 2.42
C ALA A 201 -0.74 18.37 3.64
N LEU A 202 -1.02 17.84 4.85
CA LEU A 202 -0.73 18.61 6.08
C LEU A 202 0.76 19.03 6.07
N PRO A 203 1.09 20.03 6.88
CA PRO A 203 2.48 20.30 7.25
C PRO A 203 3.17 19.06 7.88
N PRO A 204 4.51 19.12 8.01
CA PRO A 204 5.30 18.03 8.60
C PRO A 204 4.87 17.67 10.03
N VAL A 205 5.17 16.44 10.43
CA VAL A 205 4.90 15.95 11.79
C VAL A 205 5.58 16.85 12.83
N GLY A 206 4.84 17.18 13.89
CA GLY A 206 5.37 17.95 15.03
C GLY A 206 5.48 19.47 14.79
N THR A 207 5.08 19.99 13.63
CA THR A 207 5.07 21.45 13.36
C THR A 207 3.67 22.06 13.45
N VAL A 208 2.63 21.22 13.51
CA VAL A 208 1.22 21.65 13.54
C VAL A 208 0.66 21.68 14.95
N SER A 209 -0.15 22.70 15.23
CA SER A 209 -0.96 22.74 16.44
C SER A 209 -2.16 21.80 16.32
N ALA A 210 -2.72 21.41 17.47
CA ALA A 210 -3.95 20.61 17.51
C ALA A 210 -5.11 21.25 16.74
N GLU A 211 -5.24 22.58 16.80
CA GLU A 211 -6.27 23.32 16.06
C GLU A 211 -6.05 23.27 14.54
N GLN A 212 -4.80 23.38 14.08
CA GLN A 212 -4.48 23.24 12.65
C GLN A 212 -4.78 21.84 12.13
N VAL A 213 -4.49 20.80 12.92
CA VAL A 213 -4.88 19.42 12.58
C VAL A 213 -6.40 19.30 12.49
N ARG A 214 -7.11 19.85 13.47
CA ARG A 214 -8.57 19.80 13.51
C ARG A 214 -9.19 20.47 12.28
N GLU A 215 -8.74 21.67 11.93
CA GLU A 215 -9.20 22.39 10.75
C GLU A 215 -8.87 21.64 9.46
N TRP A 216 -7.69 21.03 9.38
CA TRP A 216 -7.35 20.19 8.23
C TRP A 216 -8.25 18.96 8.13
N LEU A 217 -8.52 18.25 9.23
CA LEU A 217 -9.43 17.10 9.24
C LEU A 217 -10.84 17.53 8.82
N LEU A 218 -11.33 18.67 9.33
CA LEU A 218 -12.60 19.24 8.91
C LEU A 218 -12.61 19.55 7.40
N LYS A 219 -11.51 20.08 6.85
CA LYS A 219 -11.33 20.32 5.41
C LYS A 219 -11.33 19.02 4.62
N GLN A 220 -10.59 17.99 5.03
CA GLN A 220 -10.52 16.71 4.31
C GLN A 220 -11.87 16.03 4.23
N VAL A 221 -12.57 15.98 5.36
CA VAL A 221 -13.89 15.39 5.36
C VAL A 221 -14.85 16.27 4.50
N ARG A 222 -14.60 17.60 4.36
CA ARG A 222 -15.37 18.55 3.50
C ARG A 222 -15.11 18.35 2.02
N SER A 223 -13.89 18.01 1.64
CA SER A 223 -13.52 17.77 0.24
C SER A 223 -13.90 16.37 -0.24
N GLY A 224 -14.23 15.44 0.66
CA GLY A 224 -14.85 14.17 0.29
C GLY A 224 -16.09 14.40 -0.57
N THR A 225 -16.29 13.59 -1.60
CA THR A 225 -17.20 13.75 -2.75
C THR A 225 -18.71 13.79 -2.44
N SER A 226 -19.12 14.19 -1.23
CA SER A 226 -20.52 14.48 -0.93
C SER A 226 -20.98 15.70 -1.72
N THR A 227 -21.72 15.46 -2.80
CA THR A 227 -22.18 16.48 -3.75
C THR A 227 -23.40 17.27 -3.26
N SER A 228 -23.98 16.90 -2.12
CA SER A 228 -25.18 17.55 -1.57
C SER A 228 -24.82 18.55 -0.46
N PRO A 229 -25.07 19.85 -0.66
CA PRO A 229 -24.98 20.86 0.41
C PRO A 229 -26.02 20.56 1.50
N GLY A 230 -25.57 20.24 2.72
CA GLY A 230 -26.44 20.04 3.89
C GLY A 230 -26.45 18.62 4.47
N ASP A 231 -25.81 17.65 3.82
CA ASP A 231 -25.69 16.31 4.39
C ASP A 231 -24.75 16.33 5.61
N GLU A 232 -25.31 16.02 6.77
CA GLU A 232 -24.53 15.73 7.96
C GLU A 232 -23.57 14.58 7.65
N ARG A 233 -22.32 14.77 8.04
CA ARG A 233 -21.28 13.80 7.73
C ARG A 233 -21.47 12.53 8.51
N SER A 234 -21.34 11.41 7.83
CA SER A 234 -21.39 10.12 8.50
C SER A 234 -20.11 9.89 9.30
N THR A 235 -20.24 9.17 10.40
CA THR A 235 -19.10 8.68 11.20
C THR A 235 -18.11 7.87 10.34
N ALA A 236 -18.60 7.18 9.30
CA ALA A 236 -17.76 6.46 8.36
C ALA A 236 -16.82 7.38 7.54
N GLN A 237 -17.28 8.55 7.10
CA GLN A 237 -16.42 9.52 6.42
C GLN A 237 -15.31 10.04 7.33
N TRP A 238 -15.60 10.18 8.63
CA TRP A 238 -14.58 10.51 9.62
C TRP A 238 -13.56 9.40 9.79
N PHE A 239 -13.97 8.12 9.84
CA PHE A 239 -13.06 6.98 9.87
C PHE A 239 -12.12 6.99 8.66
N GLN A 240 -12.64 7.24 7.45
CA GLN A 240 -11.83 7.32 6.23
C GLN A 240 -10.83 8.48 6.25
N ALA A 241 -11.21 9.63 6.80
CA ALA A 241 -10.32 10.79 6.86
C ALA A 241 -9.20 10.66 7.89
N VAL A 242 -9.43 9.89 8.97
CA VAL A 242 -8.41 9.64 10.00
C VAL A 242 -7.60 8.37 9.71
N SER A 243 -8.12 7.45 8.89
CA SER A 243 -7.38 6.28 8.43
C SER A 243 -6.31 6.70 7.43
N GLY A 244 -5.05 6.59 7.83
CA GLY A 244 -3.92 6.87 6.97
C GLY A 244 -2.61 6.89 7.74
N ASP A 245 -1.51 6.79 7.00
CA ASP A 245 -0.15 6.60 7.54
C ASP A 245 0.27 7.67 8.56
N ARG A 246 -0.35 8.86 8.55
CA ARG A 246 -0.03 9.93 9.50
C ARG A 246 -0.38 9.59 10.94
N ALA A 247 -1.51 8.91 11.17
CA ALA A 247 -1.99 8.67 12.53
C ALA A 247 -1.15 7.64 13.29
N ALA A 248 -0.26 6.93 12.61
CA ALA A 248 0.73 6.06 13.21
C ALA A 248 1.95 6.83 13.77
N ASP A 249 2.19 8.06 13.32
CA ASP A 249 3.46 8.77 13.52
C ASP A 249 3.36 10.14 14.16
N ASP A 250 2.18 10.75 14.14
CA ASP A 250 1.96 12.09 14.68
C ASP A 250 1.07 12.00 15.93
N PRO A 251 1.67 12.04 17.14
CA PRO A 251 0.96 12.04 18.42
C PRO A 251 -0.16 13.09 18.51
N VAL A 252 0.09 14.30 17.99
CA VAL A 252 -0.88 15.39 17.99
C VAL A 252 -2.02 15.05 17.05
N PHE A 253 -1.72 14.52 15.87
CA PHE A 253 -2.74 14.07 14.93
C PHE A 253 -3.62 12.97 15.52
N ALA A 254 -3.01 11.91 16.07
CA ALA A 254 -3.72 10.80 16.68
C ALA A 254 -4.62 11.28 17.82
N ALA A 255 -4.12 12.13 18.72
CA ALA A 255 -4.91 12.69 19.80
C ALA A 255 -6.12 13.51 19.31
N VAL A 256 -5.93 14.40 18.33
CA VAL A 256 -7.02 15.20 17.76
C VAL A 256 -8.04 14.30 17.06
N ALA A 257 -7.59 13.38 16.20
CA ALA A 257 -8.47 12.46 15.49
C ALA A 257 -9.32 11.62 16.46
N LEU A 258 -8.72 11.07 17.52
CA LEU A 258 -9.43 10.28 18.52
C LEU A 258 -10.43 11.11 19.33
N ARG A 259 -10.10 12.35 19.71
CA ARG A 259 -11.05 13.28 20.36
C ARG A 259 -12.23 13.62 19.44
N MET A 260 -11.97 13.82 18.16
CA MET A 260 -13.03 14.08 17.18
C MET A 260 -13.94 12.86 17.04
N LEU A 261 -13.37 11.66 16.87
CA LEU A 261 -14.15 10.41 16.86
C LEU A 261 -14.96 10.22 18.14
N ALA A 262 -14.39 10.49 19.32
CA ALA A 262 -15.08 10.35 20.60
C ALA A 262 -16.37 11.21 20.70
N SER A 263 -16.46 12.29 19.93
CA SER A 263 -17.64 13.17 19.88
C SER A 263 -18.72 12.71 18.90
N LEU A 264 -18.43 11.73 18.04
CA LEU A 264 -19.36 11.26 17.01
C LEU A 264 -20.26 10.14 17.53
N PRO A 265 -21.54 10.11 17.11
CA PRO A 265 -22.42 8.99 17.38
C PRO A 265 -22.07 7.78 16.49
N GLY A 266 -22.62 6.61 16.82
CA GLY A 266 -22.56 5.43 15.94
C GLY A 266 -21.22 4.69 15.91
N ILE A 267 -20.29 5.01 16.82
CA ILE A 267 -19.06 4.24 17.03
C ILE A 267 -19.34 3.06 17.97
N THR A 268 -18.83 1.88 17.63
CA THR A 268 -18.88 0.68 18.47
C THR A 268 -17.48 0.32 18.96
N VAL A 269 -17.34 -0.08 20.23
CA VAL A 269 -16.12 -0.72 20.73
C VAL A 269 -16.23 -2.22 20.49
N GLU A 270 -15.39 -2.75 19.62
CA GLU A 270 -15.42 -4.16 19.21
C GLU A 270 -14.63 -5.05 20.20
N GLY A 271 -13.65 -4.46 20.88
CA GLY A 271 -12.86 -5.10 21.93
C GLY A 271 -11.37 -5.19 21.58
N GLU A 272 -10.67 -6.11 22.23
CA GLU A 272 -9.25 -6.36 22.02
C GLU A 272 -9.01 -7.33 20.85
N THR A 273 -7.94 -7.10 20.11
CA THR A 273 -7.47 -8.00 19.04
C THR A 273 -5.96 -7.91 18.86
N ARG A 274 -5.46 -8.57 17.82
CA ARG A 274 -4.13 -8.33 17.27
C ARG A 274 -4.26 -7.93 15.82
N ASP A 275 -3.48 -6.94 15.42
CA ASP A 275 -3.37 -6.58 14.01
C ASP A 275 -2.62 -7.66 13.21
N ARG A 276 -2.50 -7.50 11.89
CA ARG A 276 -1.81 -8.48 11.03
C ARG A 276 -0.30 -8.56 11.26
N ALA A 277 0.30 -7.58 11.92
CA ALA A 277 1.69 -7.64 12.38
C ALA A 277 1.85 -8.31 13.77
N GLY A 278 0.74 -8.73 14.39
CA GLY A 278 0.71 -9.35 15.71
C GLY A 278 0.77 -8.36 16.89
N ARG A 279 0.71 -7.05 16.63
CA ARG A 279 0.66 -6.00 17.67
C ARG A 279 -0.70 -6.04 18.37
N ARG A 280 -0.71 -5.81 19.69
CA ARG A 280 -1.98 -5.71 20.44
C ARG A 280 -2.72 -4.45 20.02
N ALA A 281 -4.03 -4.57 19.84
CA ALA A 281 -4.88 -3.44 19.50
C ALA A 281 -6.20 -3.50 20.27
N VAL A 282 -6.80 -2.34 20.50
CA VAL A 282 -8.24 -2.21 20.72
C VAL A 282 -8.88 -1.72 19.42
N ALA A 283 -9.99 -2.32 19.04
CA ALA A 283 -10.69 -1.99 17.82
C ALA A 283 -11.98 -1.20 18.12
N VAL A 284 -12.15 -0.10 17.39
CA VAL A 284 -13.43 0.60 17.28
C VAL A 284 -13.93 0.52 15.85
N SER A 285 -15.24 0.58 15.64
CA SER A 285 -15.82 0.49 14.31
C SER A 285 -16.95 1.49 14.07
N ALA A 286 -17.19 1.77 12.79
CA ALA A 286 -18.39 2.44 12.30
C ALA A 286 -18.94 1.69 11.09
N VAL A 287 -20.26 1.72 10.91
CA VAL A 287 -20.92 1.17 9.71
C VAL A 287 -21.08 2.29 8.69
N SER A 288 -20.71 1.98 7.44
CA SER A 288 -20.94 2.84 6.27
C SER A 288 -22.01 2.22 5.39
N GLU A 289 -22.94 3.05 4.93
CA GLU A 289 -23.93 2.68 3.93
C GLU A 289 -23.69 3.53 2.68
N LEU A 290 -23.36 2.86 1.58
CA LEU A 290 -22.98 3.43 0.30
C LEU A 290 -23.89 2.86 -0.79
N PRO A 291 -25.12 3.39 -0.95
CA PRO A 291 -26.07 2.88 -1.93
C PRO A 291 -25.47 2.88 -3.35
N GLY A 292 -25.63 1.78 -4.07
CA GLY A 292 -25.12 1.63 -5.44
C GLY A 292 -23.67 1.19 -5.56
N GLU A 293 -22.90 1.17 -4.47
CA GLU A 293 -21.55 0.60 -4.46
C GLU A 293 -21.56 -0.93 -4.52
N ARG A 294 -20.44 -1.54 -4.92
CA ARG A 294 -20.31 -3.02 -4.99
C ARG A 294 -20.56 -3.68 -3.62
N PHE A 295 -20.18 -2.99 -2.56
CA PHE A 295 -20.44 -3.38 -1.18
C PHE A 295 -21.23 -2.26 -0.50
N PRO A 296 -22.58 -2.26 -0.61
CA PRO A 296 -23.40 -1.15 -0.14
C PRO A 296 -23.37 -0.97 1.37
N LYS A 297 -23.07 -2.02 2.13
CA LYS A 297 -22.92 -1.94 3.58
C LYS A 297 -21.55 -2.44 3.97
N GLN A 298 -20.79 -1.59 4.63
CA GLN A 298 -19.41 -1.85 5.05
C GLN A 298 -19.26 -1.54 6.54
N ARG A 299 -18.31 -2.21 7.19
CA ARG A 299 -17.84 -1.85 8.52
C ARG A 299 -16.38 -1.45 8.42
N LEU A 300 -16.08 -0.26 8.93
CA LEU A 300 -14.73 0.29 8.99
C LEU A 300 -14.24 0.11 10.41
N TYR A 301 -13.13 -0.59 10.58
CA TYR A 301 -12.44 -0.77 11.84
C TYR A 301 -11.21 0.13 11.88
N LEU A 302 -10.97 0.71 13.05
CA LEU A 302 -9.73 1.38 13.39
C LEU A 302 -9.09 0.64 14.56
N LEU A 303 -7.86 0.18 14.37
CA LEU A 303 -7.09 -0.54 15.36
C LEU A 303 -6.11 0.43 16.03
N ILE A 304 -6.22 0.57 17.34
CA ILE A 304 -5.45 1.53 18.13
C ILE A 304 -4.63 0.78 19.17
N ASP A 305 -3.38 1.17 19.37
CA ASP A 305 -2.56 0.62 20.46
C ASP A 305 -3.13 1.09 21.81
N PRO A 306 -3.59 0.19 22.68
CA PRO A 306 -4.19 0.57 23.96
C PRO A 306 -3.21 1.21 24.94
N GLN A 307 -1.90 1.12 24.72
CA GLN A 307 -0.87 1.67 25.61
C GLN A 307 -0.40 3.06 25.19
N THR A 308 -0.40 3.32 23.89
CA THR A 308 0.13 4.57 23.32
C THR A 308 -0.94 5.46 22.73
N GLY A 309 -2.12 4.93 22.41
CA GLY A 309 -3.16 5.66 21.68
C GLY A 309 -2.86 5.88 20.20
N MET A 310 -1.76 5.32 19.68
CA MET A 310 -1.39 5.47 18.26
C MET A 310 -2.20 4.53 17.37
N MET A 311 -2.54 4.97 16.16
CA MET A 311 -3.27 4.13 15.20
C MET A 311 -2.31 3.11 14.56
N LEU A 312 -2.72 1.84 14.53
CA LEU A 312 -1.89 0.73 14.06
C LEU A 312 -2.31 0.24 12.67
N ALA A 313 -3.62 0.14 12.44
CA ALA A 313 -4.18 -0.38 11.21
C ALA A 313 -5.64 0.07 10.99
N GLY A 314 -6.09 -0.01 9.75
CA GLY A 314 -7.48 0.10 9.35
C GLY A 314 -7.95 -1.19 8.67
N GLU A 315 -9.20 -1.61 8.88
CA GLU A 315 -9.79 -2.70 8.13
C GLU A 315 -11.18 -2.30 7.62
N THR A 316 -11.44 -2.50 6.33
CA THR A 316 -12.77 -2.35 5.75
C THR A 316 -13.34 -3.72 5.46
N VAL A 317 -14.51 -4.02 6.02
CA VAL A 317 -15.21 -5.30 5.87
C VAL A 317 -16.54 -5.09 5.16
N GLY A 318 -16.75 -5.80 4.05
CA GLY A 318 -18.02 -5.86 3.35
C GLY A 318 -19.01 -6.70 4.17
N LEU A 319 -20.17 -6.13 4.46
CA LEU A 319 -21.27 -6.80 5.16
C LEU A 319 -22.37 -7.24 4.21
N THR A 320 -22.56 -6.52 3.11
CA THR A 320 -23.44 -6.89 1.99
C THR A 320 -22.69 -6.71 0.68
N ALA A 321 -23.11 -7.45 -0.35
CA ALA A 321 -22.65 -7.30 -1.72
C ALA A 321 -23.85 -6.93 -2.60
N GLY A 322 -23.66 -6.02 -3.55
CA GLY A 322 -24.68 -5.70 -4.54
C GLY A 322 -24.93 -6.89 -5.46
N GLU A 323 -26.19 -7.13 -5.81
CA GLU A 323 -26.56 -8.18 -6.76
C GLU A 323 -25.85 -7.93 -8.10
N GLY A 324 -25.15 -8.96 -8.63
CA GLY A 324 -24.44 -8.89 -9.90
C GLY A 324 -23.14 -8.04 -9.91
N ALA A 325 -22.85 -7.28 -8.86
CA ALA A 325 -21.75 -6.30 -8.86
C ALA A 325 -20.33 -6.92 -8.92
N LEU A 326 -20.21 -8.21 -8.55
CA LEU A 326 -18.92 -8.90 -8.43
C LEU A 326 -18.75 -10.00 -9.47
N GLY A 327 -19.75 -10.27 -10.32
CA GLY A 327 -19.73 -11.38 -11.29
C GLY A 327 -19.65 -12.79 -10.68
N ALA A 328 -19.43 -12.89 -9.36
CA ALA A 328 -19.44 -14.11 -8.57
C ALA A 328 -19.88 -13.84 -7.12
N SER A 329 -20.18 -14.93 -6.40
CA SER A 329 -20.47 -14.88 -4.97
C SER A 329 -19.18 -14.64 -4.19
N VAL A 330 -19.17 -13.59 -3.37
CA VAL A 330 -18.14 -13.36 -2.35
C VAL A 330 -18.72 -13.77 -1.00
N PRO A 331 -18.06 -14.67 -0.24
CA PRO A 331 -18.50 -15.01 1.11
C PRO A 331 -18.48 -13.76 2.00
N LEU A 332 -19.59 -13.47 2.68
CA LEU A 332 -19.70 -12.34 3.59
C LEU A 332 -19.83 -12.81 5.04
N PRO A 333 -19.27 -12.09 6.03
CA PRO A 333 -18.48 -10.86 5.85
C PRO A 333 -17.09 -11.14 5.25
N ALA A 334 -16.55 -10.17 4.50
CA ALA A 334 -15.23 -10.27 3.86
C ALA A 334 -14.40 -9.01 4.05
N THR A 335 -13.11 -9.17 4.32
CA THR A 335 -12.15 -8.05 4.31
C THR A 335 -11.98 -7.55 2.86
N LEU A 336 -12.32 -6.28 2.65
CA LEU A 336 -12.20 -5.57 1.37
C LEU A 336 -10.90 -4.78 1.28
N ALA A 337 -10.49 -4.19 2.39
CA ALA A 337 -9.23 -3.47 2.48
C ALA A 337 -8.63 -3.65 3.87
N TYR A 338 -7.31 -3.68 3.95
CA TYR A 338 -6.58 -3.64 5.20
C TYR A 338 -5.35 -2.77 5.03
N ASP A 339 -5.24 -1.72 5.83
CA ASP A 339 -4.09 -0.83 5.85
C ASP A 339 -3.31 -1.08 7.14
N LEU A 340 -2.02 -1.37 7.02
CA LEU A 340 -1.11 -1.59 8.13
C LEU A 340 -0.04 -0.50 8.12
N TRP A 341 0.04 0.23 9.22
CA TRP A 341 0.98 1.34 9.37
C TRP A 341 2.09 0.97 10.34
N PHE A 342 3.34 1.20 9.94
CA PHE A 342 4.51 1.08 10.80
C PHE A 342 4.95 2.46 11.27
N PRO A 343 5.43 2.59 12.52
CA PRO A 343 6.00 3.83 13.00
C PRO A 343 7.16 4.30 12.11
N GLY A 344 7.12 5.57 11.74
CA GLY A 344 8.13 6.24 10.95
C GLY A 344 9.38 6.61 11.75
N VAL A 345 10.43 6.99 11.02
CA VAL A 345 11.73 7.38 11.59
C VAL A 345 12.32 8.53 10.78
N PHE A 346 12.90 9.52 11.46
CA PHE A 346 13.66 10.57 10.80
C PHE A 346 15.01 10.06 10.29
N VAL A 347 15.28 10.29 9.01
CA VAL A 347 16.49 9.88 8.29
C VAL A 347 17.18 11.07 7.63
N ALA A 348 18.49 10.95 7.42
CA ALA A 348 19.32 12.02 6.89
C ALA A 348 19.04 12.34 5.40
N ASP A 349 18.63 11.35 4.61
CA ASP A 349 18.49 11.48 3.16
C ASP A 349 17.27 10.73 2.61
N LYS A 350 16.60 11.36 1.63
CA LYS A 350 15.50 10.80 0.84
C LYS A 350 15.94 9.74 -0.16
N HIS A 351 17.24 9.63 -0.46
CA HIS A 351 17.83 8.58 -1.31
C HIS A 351 18.40 7.42 -0.50
N THR A 352 18.05 7.29 0.78
CA THR A 352 18.18 6.01 1.47
C THR A 352 17.25 5.02 0.76
N HIS A 353 17.78 4.38 -0.30
CA HIS A 353 17.06 3.52 -1.22
C HIS A 353 16.82 2.18 -0.55
N ALA A 354 15.62 2.04 -0.02
CA ALA A 354 15.10 0.79 0.48
C ALA A 354 14.35 0.03 -0.62
N PHE A 355 14.97 -0.37 -1.75
CA PHE A 355 14.44 -1.32 -2.79
C PHE A 355 15.40 -1.31 -4.03
N LEU A 356 15.75 -2.36 -4.80
CA LEU A 356 15.40 -3.79 -4.98
C LEU A 356 16.68 -4.56 -5.37
N GLY A 357 17.12 -5.51 -4.55
CA GLY A 357 18.08 -6.53 -4.98
C GLY A 357 17.32 -7.80 -5.36
N ALA A 358 17.05 -8.02 -6.65
CA ALA A 358 16.68 -9.34 -7.12
C ALA A 358 17.88 -10.26 -6.89
N GLY A 359 17.77 -11.17 -5.92
CA GLY A 359 18.74 -12.23 -5.72
C GLY A 359 18.76 -13.16 -6.94
N GLN A 360 19.58 -12.85 -7.94
CA GLN A 360 20.06 -13.84 -8.90
C GLN A 360 21.17 -14.63 -8.24
N ALA A 361 20.88 -15.88 -7.88
CA ALA A 361 21.92 -16.86 -7.61
C ALA A 361 22.75 -17.05 -8.90
N ALA A 362 24.03 -16.72 -8.83
CA ALA A 362 24.97 -16.80 -9.94
C ALA A 362 25.19 -18.25 -10.38
N GLY A 363 24.78 -18.56 -11.60
CA GLY A 363 25.24 -19.70 -12.39
C GLY A 363 25.62 -19.20 -13.78
N ALA A 364 26.91 -19.14 -14.07
CA ALA A 364 27.44 -18.60 -15.31
C ALA A 364 27.12 -19.51 -16.53
N ALA A 365 26.60 -18.90 -17.60
CA ALA A 365 26.63 -19.44 -18.96
C ALA A 365 26.97 -18.28 -19.93
N PRO A 366 27.68 -18.54 -21.05
CA PRO A 366 28.23 -17.50 -21.90
C PRO A 366 27.16 -16.85 -22.80
N ALA A 367 27.46 -15.62 -23.20
CA ALA A 367 26.62 -14.71 -23.98
C ALA A 367 26.19 -15.25 -25.36
N SER A 368 24.93 -15.01 -25.72
CA SER A 368 24.52 -14.44 -27.01
C SER A 368 22.98 -14.44 -27.15
N ALA A 369 22.35 -13.33 -26.76
CA ALA A 369 21.11 -12.76 -27.32
C ALA A 369 20.79 -11.52 -26.47
N VAL A 370 20.61 -10.36 -27.11
CA VAL A 370 20.01 -9.21 -26.42
C VAL A 370 18.62 -9.68 -25.98
N PRO A 371 18.27 -9.66 -24.67
CA PRO A 371 16.97 -10.12 -24.23
C PRO A 371 15.88 -9.29 -24.91
N ALA A 372 14.87 -9.95 -25.46
CA ALA A 372 13.72 -9.30 -26.08
C ALA A 372 13.16 -8.25 -25.12
N VAL A 373 13.12 -7.00 -25.56
CA VAL A 373 12.61 -5.87 -24.78
C VAL A 373 11.11 -6.08 -24.59
N ARG A 374 10.69 -6.54 -23.41
CA ARG A 374 9.28 -6.76 -23.07
C ARG A 374 8.82 -5.68 -22.09
N GLY A 375 7.78 -4.93 -22.45
CA GLY A 375 7.01 -4.11 -21.50
C GLY A 375 6.69 -2.68 -21.90
N ARG A 376 7.41 -2.06 -22.85
CA ARG A 376 7.08 -0.73 -23.39
C ARG A 376 7.41 -0.66 -24.88
N ALA A 377 6.42 -0.29 -25.68
CA ALA A 377 6.55 -0.05 -27.11
C ALA A 377 6.20 1.41 -27.44
N TRP A 378 7.05 2.09 -28.18
CA TRP A 378 6.77 3.43 -28.71
C TRP A 378 6.20 3.29 -30.12
N CYS A 379 4.99 3.81 -30.36
CA CYS A 379 4.34 3.71 -31.66
C CYS A 379 4.53 5.01 -32.47
N PHE A 380 5.14 4.93 -33.65
CA PHE A 380 5.48 6.09 -34.48
C PHE A 380 4.56 6.21 -35.69
N LYS A 381 4.15 7.43 -36.08
CA LYS A 381 3.28 7.64 -37.26
C LYS A 381 3.98 7.41 -38.61
N SER A 382 5.31 7.51 -38.66
CA SER A 382 6.09 7.48 -39.89
C SER A 382 7.46 6.86 -39.63
N ALA A 383 8.02 6.22 -40.65
CA ALA A 383 9.43 5.82 -40.67
C ALA A 383 10.37 6.95 -41.12
N ASP A 384 9.89 8.19 -41.29
CA ASP A 384 10.74 9.36 -41.52
C ASP A 384 11.06 10.07 -40.19
N LEU A 385 12.26 9.83 -39.65
CA LEU A 385 12.73 10.45 -38.41
C LEU A 385 13.09 11.95 -38.59
N ARG A 386 13.14 12.46 -39.83
CA ARG A 386 13.48 13.88 -40.11
C ARG A 386 12.34 14.83 -39.72
N ASP A 387 11.11 14.33 -39.64
CA ASP A 387 9.93 15.10 -39.28
C ASP A 387 9.81 15.40 -37.77
N LYS A 388 10.88 15.13 -36.97
CA LYS A 388 10.85 15.20 -35.51
C LYS A 388 9.63 14.47 -34.94
N ALA A 389 9.32 13.30 -35.51
CA ALA A 389 8.16 12.52 -35.12
C ALA A 389 8.31 12.12 -33.64
N GLU A 390 7.64 12.86 -32.76
CA GLU A 390 7.46 12.44 -31.38
C GLU A 390 6.67 11.12 -31.38
N PRO A 391 7.00 10.17 -30.49
CA PRO A 391 6.20 8.97 -30.33
C PRO A 391 4.76 9.40 -30.06
N VAL A 392 3.82 8.84 -30.83
CA VAL A 392 2.42 9.30 -30.79
C VAL A 392 1.66 8.66 -29.63
N GLY A 393 2.27 7.63 -29.04
CA GLY A 393 1.93 7.12 -27.73
C GLY A 393 2.91 6.06 -27.28
N THR A 394 2.85 5.73 -26.00
CA THR A 394 3.44 4.54 -25.42
C THR A 394 2.35 3.49 -25.29
N GLY A 395 2.54 2.33 -25.91
CA GLY A 395 1.81 1.13 -25.53
C GLY A 395 2.28 0.72 -24.15
N ASP A 396 1.66 1.29 -23.13
CA ASP A 396 1.88 0.92 -21.74
C ASP A 396 0.76 -0.05 -21.34
N PRO A 397 1.06 -1.36 -21.17
CA PRO A 397 0.06 -2.36 -20.82
C PRO A 397 -0.53 -2.18 -19.41
N THR A 398 -0.19 -1.10 -18.71
CA THR A 398 -0.64 -0.80 -17.35
C THR A 398 -1.95 -0.01 -17.27
N THR A 399 -2.55 0.44 -18.39
CA THR A 399 -3.86 1.10 -18.28
C THR A 399 -4.97 0.07 -17.96
N PRO A 400 -5.94 0.38 -17.06
CA PRO A 400 -6.84 -0.63 -16.48
C PRO A 400 -7.77 -1.37 -17.47
N ARG A 401 -7.84 -0.94 -18.73
CA ARG A 401 -8.65 -1.58 -19.77
C ARG A 401 -7.90 -2.66 -20.56
N ASP A 402 -6.58 -2.75 -20.44
CA ASP A 402 -5.72 -3.55 -21.33
C ASP A 402 -4.99 -4.70 -20.58
N ILE A 403 -5.48 -5.10 -19.40
CA ILE A 403 -4.82 -6.05 -18.48
C ILE A 403 -4.67 -7.47 -19.10
N GLY A 404 -5.45 -7.81 -20.14
CA GLY A 404 -5.31 -9.06 -20.90
C GLY A 404 -4.17 -9.09 -21.94
N GLU A 405 -3.43 -8.00 -22.12
CA GLU A 405 -2.53 -7.80 -23.28
C GLU A 405 -1.04 -8.05 -23.00
N LYS A 406 -0.67 -8.57 -21.82
CA LYS A 406 0.75 -8.68 -21.40
C LYS A 406 1.57 -9.81 -22.07
N GLU A 407 1.01 -10.57 -23.02
CA GLU A 407 1.74 -11.54 -23.86
C GLU A 407 2.06 -11.03 -25.28
N ARG A 408 1.55 -9.84 -25.62
CA ARG A 408 1.63 -9.28 -26.97
C ARG A 408 3.02 -8.72 -27.27
N GLY A 409 3.55 -9.04 -28.45
CA GLY A 409 4.79 -8.44 -28.94
C GLY A 409 4.62 -6.92 -29.18
N PRO A 410 5.70 -6.13 -29.21
CA PRO A 410 5.63 -4.68 -29.46
C PRO A 410 4.78 -4.31 -30.69
N VAL A 411 4.89 -5.10 -31.76
CA VAL A 411 4.11 -4.95 -33.00
C VAL A 411 2.61 -5.07 -32.75
N GLU A 412 2.20 -6.05 -31.96
CA GLU A 412 0.79 -6.34 -31.70
C GLU A 412 0.16 -5.24 -30.83
N VAL A 413 0.88 -4.74 -29.82
CA VAL A 413 0.47 -3.58 -29.00
C VAL A 413 0.25 -2.33 -29.86
N CYS A 414 1.20 -2.02 -30.75
CA CYS A 414 1.05 -0.87 -31.65
C CYS A 414 -0.01 -1.11 -32.74
N SER A 415 -0.28 -2.35 -33.14
CA SER A 415 -1.32 -2.67 -34.14
C SER A 415 -2.74 -2.37 -33.63
N LEU A 416 -3.04 -2.66 -32.37
CA LEU A 416 -4.35 -2.40 -31.75
C LEU A 416 -4.58 -0.89 -31.56
N THR A 417 -3.50 -0.22 -31.17
CA THR A 417 -3.46 1.24 -31.14
C THR A 417 -3.69 1.82 -32.53
N TRP A 418 -3.26 1.10 -33.58
CA TRP A 418 -3.52 1.43 -34.99
C TRP A 418 -4.98 1.26 -35.40
N GLN A 419 -5.60 0.15 -35.01
CA GLN A 419 -6.98 -0.16 -35.36
C GLN A 419 -8.00 0.76 -34.69
N SER A 420 -7.68 1.28 -33.50
CA SER A 420 -8.62 2.03 -32.66
C SER A 420 -8.74 3.53 -32.99
N ASP A 421 -8.03 4.04 -34.00
CA ASP A 421 -7.95 5.48 -34.37
C ASP A 421 -7.65 6.41 -33.17
N ARG A 422 -7.01 5.87 -32.12
CA ARG A 422 -6.88 6.52 -30.82
C ARG A 422 -6.10 7.84 -30.87
N TYR A 423 -5.37 8.09 -31.95
CA TYR A 423 -4.60 9.34 -32.14
C TYR A 423 -5.02 10.18 -33.35
N GLY A 424 -6.25 10.01 -33.87
CA GLY A 424 -6.89 10.89 -34.86
C GLY A 424 -6.23 10.88 -36.23
N TRP A 425 -6.30 9.75 -36.93
CA TRP A 425 -5.49 9.45 -38.10
C TRP A 425 -6.18 9.88 -39.37
N THR A 426 -5.99 11.13 -39.71
CA THR A 426 -6.48 11.71 -40.95
C THR A 426 -5.59 11.35 -42.13
N THR A 427 -5.49 10.07 -42.49
CA THR A 427 -5.13 9.75 -43.87
C THR A 427 -6.34 10.11 -44.74
N GLY A 428 -6.19 11.15 -45.57
CA GLY A 428 -7.27 11.80 -46.31
C GLY A 428 -7.97 10.97 -47.39
N THR A 429 -8.12 9.64 -47.24
CA THR A 429 -8.85 8.83 -48.23
C THR A 429 -9.38 7.48 -47.72
N VAL A 430 -10.02 7.37 -46.55
CA VAL A 430 -10.82 6.16 -46.23
C VAL A 430 -12.00 6.45 -45.30
N GLY A 431 -13.21 6.05 -45.72
CA GLY A 431 -14.35 5.57 -44.92
C GLY A 431 -14.93 6.41 -43.76
N ARG A 432 -16.25 6.63 -43.77
CA ARG A 432 -17.01 7.26 -42.66
C ARG A 432 -16.74 6.58 -41.29
N ARG A 433 -16.69 7.42 -40.25
CA ARG A 433 -16.44 7.20 -38.80
C ARG A 433 -17.00 5.98 -38.05
N ASN A 434 -17.76 5.06 -38.66
CA ASN A 434 -18.50 4.03 -37.91
C ASN A 434 -18.27 2.57 -38.38
N GLN A 435 -17.17 2.25 -39.07
CA GLN A 435 -16.77 0.86 -39.34
C GLN A 435 -15.32 0.66 -38.90
N GLY A 436 -15.14 -0.01 -37.77
CA GLY A 436 -13.90 -0.06 -37.00
C GLY A 436 -12.83 -1.02 -37.50
N ASP A 437 -12.34 -0.84 -38.72
CA ASP A 437 -11.13 -1.51 -39.20
C ASP A 437 -10.28 -0.53 -40.01
N HIS A 438 -9.46 0.28 -39.32
CA HIS A 438 -8.40 1.02 -39.99
C HIS A 438 -7.35 0.01 -40.46
N PRO A 439 -6.98 -0.03 -41.77
CA PRO A 439 -5.97 -0.96 -42.24
C PRO A 439 -4.64 -0.68 -41.54
N VAL A 440 -4.17 -1.65 -40.75
CA VAL A 440 -2.86 -1.58 -40.12
C VAL A 440 -1.82 -1.77 -41.23
N PRO A 441 -0.91 -0.81 -41.48
CA PRO A 441 0.18 -1.03 -42.41
C PRO A 441 1.07 -2.16 -41.86
N PRO A 442 1.92 -2.79 -42.68
CA PRO A 442 3.01 -3.58 -42.15
C PRO A 442 3.74 -2.78 -41.06
N LEU A 443 4.07 -3.42 -39.94
CA LEU A 443 4.77 -2.78 -38.83
C LEU A 443 6.11 -3.48 -38.60
N ALA A 444 7.13 -2.70 -38.28
CA ALA A 444 8.46 -3.19 -37.92
C ALA A 444 8.82 -2.70 -36.51
N ALA A 445 9.24 -3.62 -35.64
CA ALA A 445 9.74 -3.29 -34.31
C ALA A 445 11.27 -3.17 -34.34
N CYS A 446 11.79 -2.03 -33.94
CA CYS A 446 13.21 -1.72 -33.87
C CYS A 446 13.63 -1.41 -32.43
N VAL A 447 14.91 -1.54 -32.10
CA VAL A 447 15.45 -1.21 -30.77
C VAL A 447 15.91 0.26 -30.75
N LEU A 448 15.28 1.09 -29.92
CA LEU A 448 15.78 2.42 -29.59
C LEU A 448 16.57 2.36 -28.28
N THR A 449 17.78 2.92 -28.30
CA THR A 449 18.57 3.14 -27.08
C THR A 449 18.40 4.59 -26.66
N GLU A 450 17.59 4.82 -25.64
CA GLU A 450 17.40 6.16 -25.09
C GLU A 450 18.56 6.48 -24.16
N ARG A 451 19.31 7.55 -24.46
CA ARG A 451 20.33 8.09 -23.57
C ARG A 451 19.80 9.34 -22.90
N VAL A 452 19.32 9.19 -21.67
CA VAL A 452 19.02 10.32 -20.79
C VAL A 452 20.30 10.67 -20.01
N PRO A 453 20.78 11.92 -20.03
CA PRO A 453 21.97 12.31 -19.26
C PRO A 453 21.81 11.97 -17.77
N GLY A 454 22.74 11.18 -17.23
CA GLY A 454 22.72 10.76 -15.81
C GLY A 454 21.91 9.51 -15.49
N VAL A 455 21.33 8.84 -16.50
CA VAL A 455 20.64 7.54 -16.36
C VAL A 455 21.31 6.52 -17.26
N GLU A 456 21.39 5.25 -16.85
CA GLU A 456 21.87 4.19 -17.74
C GLU A 456 20.98 4.10 -18.99
N PRO A 457 21.57 3.84 -20.18
CA PRO A 457 20.80 3.75 -21.41
C PRO A 457 19.72 2.67 -21.28
N THR A 458 18.46 3.04 -21.51
CA THR A 458 17.37 2.06 -21.54
C THR A 458 17.09 1.66 -22.97
N THR A 459 16.87 0.37 -23.19
CA THR A 459 16.44 -0.16 -24.49
C THR A 459 14.92 -0.24 -24.50
N VAL A 460 14.29 0.41 -25.48
CA VAL A 460 12.84 0.40 -25.67
C VAL A 460 12.53 -0.11 -27.07
N ALA A 461 11.43 -0.86 -27.22
CA ALA A 461 10.97 -1.28 -28.53
C ALA A 461 10.24 -0.09 -29.21
N ALA A 462 10.56 0.16 -30.47
CA ALA A 462 10.03 1.25 -31.27
C ALA A 462 9.37 0.68 -32.51
N VAL A 463 8.08 0.88 -32.69
CA VAL A 463 7.32 0.29 -33.79
C VAL A 463 7.01 1.36 -34.83
N PHE A 464 7.47 1.10 -36.04
CA PHE A 464 7.33 1.99 -37.20
C PHE A 464 6.47 1.34 -38.28
N PRO A 465 5.77 2.12 -39.11
CA PRO A 465 5.12 1.60 -40.29
C PRO A 465 6.17 1.22 -41.35
N GLY A 466 6.05 0.00 -41.90
CA GLY A 466 6.83 -0.58 -42.98
C GLY A 466 7.16 -2.07 -42.75
N GLY A 467 7.80 -2.72 -43.73
CA GLY A 467 8.11 -4.16 -43.71
C GLY A 467 9.52 -4.50 -43.20
N GLU A 468 10.03 -5.69 -43.57
CA GLU A 468 11.32 -6.28 -43.15
C GLU A 468 12.60 -5.47 -43.49
N GLY A 469 12.48 -4.24 -44.00
CA GLY A 469 13.60 -3.33 -44.27
C GLY A 469 13.58 -2.02 -43.48
N THR A 470 12.53 -1.78 -42.69
CA THR A 470 12.32 -0.48 -42.03
C THR A 470 13.39 -0.17 -41.00
N CYS A 471 13.71 -1.10 -40.09
CA CYS A 471 14.74 -0.86 -39.07
C CYS A 471 16.12 -0.61 -39.69
N ARG A 472 16.47 -1.39 -40.74
CA ARG A 472 17.70 -1.19 -41.52
C ARG A 472 17.76 0.20 -42.16
N THR A 473 16.65 0.66 -42.75
CA THR A 473 16.56 2.00 -43.37
C THR A 473 16.71 3.11 -42.34
N LEU A 474 16.23 2.87 -41.11
CA LEU A 474 16.35 3.77 -39.97
C LEU A 474 17.72 3.70 -39.27
N GLY A 475 18.58 2.75 -39.64
CA GLY A 475 19.85 2.50 -38.94
C GLY A 475 19.66 1.95 -37.52
N LEU A 476 18.52 1.30 -37.24
CA LEU A 476 18.17 0.71 -35.95
C LEU A 476 18.26 -0.84 -36.00
N PRO A 477 18.60 -1.51 -34.90
CA PRO A 477 18.52 -2.97 -34.81
C PRO A 477 17.06 -3.45 -34.86
N ASP A 478 16.81 -4.61 -35.45
CA ASP A 478 15.51 -5.29 -35.38
C ASP A 478 15.25 -5.79 -33.94
N ALA A 479 14.00 -5.66 -33.47
CA ALA A 479 13.57 -6.04 -32.12
C ALA A 479 12.70 -7.32 -32.07
N GLN A 480 12.68 -8.09 -33.17
CA GLN A 480 11.95 -9.37 -33.26
C GLN A 480 12.61 -10.48 -32.45
#